data_AF-A0AAD6IVR3-F1
#
_entry.id   AF-A0AAD6IVR3-F1
#
_cell.length_a   1.000
_cell.length_b   1.000
_cell.length_c   1.000
_cell.angle_alpha   90.00
_cell.angle_beta   90.00
_cell.angle_gamma   90.00
#
_symmetry.space_group_name_H-M   'P 1'
#
loop_
_entity.id
_entity.type
_entity.pdbx_description
1 polymer ?
#
loop_
_entity_poly.entity_id
_entity_poly.type
_entity_poly.pdbx_seq_one_letter_code
_entity_poly.pdbx_strand_id
1 'polypeptide(L)'
;MSERYPAIVPEALDSDQKVVHEYLTREIGQYFQGTFTFQSPETGALVGPYTHFLYLPQKIAAGYVINGTALSSVSEFPLKCREIAILAIGEHYGAKFELYSHVRVAKKVGLSNRQIEDLLAGLPPTGGTEQELISWEVARALISAKGPIPAEMWKRAEGAFGKEGAGALIHFVGFYAYTSIILNGADNHINKNLNESLTKAIPFASIVEYDGVADFYVRKLDDWTRAVMEDKYYMDELVPDALIFGDFAGARVTVGEEYVVIDDGRIIQEHVHQYERPSHAPGLSQEPPSQTVG
;
A
#
# COMPACT_ATOMS: atom_id res chain seq x y z
N MET A 1 -3.54 13.92 4.95
CA MET A 1 -2.95 15.13 4.35
C MET A 1 -1.91 15.66 5.33
N SER A 2 -0.74 16.05 4.85
CA SER A 2 0.32 16.63 5.69
C SER A 2 -0.11 17.98 6.27
N GLU A 3 0.15 18.19 7.56
CA GLU A 3 -0.02 19.50 8.22
C GLU A 3 1.22 20.40 8.04
N ARG A 4 2.40 19.81 7.79
CA ARG A 4 3.67 20.56 7.66
C ARG A 4 3.89 21.14 6.26
N TYR A 5 3.39 20.44 5.25
CA TYR A 5 3.35 20.87 3.86
C TYR A 5 1.94 20.65 3.32
N PRO A 6 0.99 21.53 3.68
CA PRO A 6 -0.40 21.43 3.23
C PRO A 6 -0.50 21.31 1.72
N ALA A 7 -1.40 20.46 1.24
CA ALA A 7 -1.70 20.40 -0.18
C ALA A 7 -2.31 21.74 -0.63
N ILE A 8 -1.86 22.24 -1.78
CA ILE A 8 -2.32 23.50 -2.36
C ILE A 8 -3.12 23.16 -3.61
N VAL A 9 -4.36 23.64 -3.70
CA VAL A 9 -5.19 23.50 -4.90
C VAL A 9 -4.62 24.34 -6.05
N PRO A 10 -4.75 23.92 -7.32
CA PRO A 10 -4.13 24.60 -8.46
C PRO A 10 -4.41 26.11 -8.54
N GLU A 11 -5.61 26.53 -8.15
CA GLU A 11 -6.07 27.92 -8.17
C GLU A 11 -5.36 28.79 -7.13
N ALA A 12 -4.84 28.18 -6.06
CA ALA A 12 -4.18 28.86 -4.96
C ALA A 12 -2.64 28.86 -5.07
N LEU A 13 -2.07 28.23 -6.11
CA LEU A 13 -0.63 28.20 -6.34
C LEU A 13 -0.09 29.58 -6.76
N ASP A 14 1.05 29.98 -6.21
CA ASP A 14 1.83 31.11 -6.74
C ASP A 14 2.54 30.78 -8.06
N SER A 15 3.27 31.75 -8.63
CA SER A 15 3.94 31.56 -9.93
C SER A 15 5.02 30.48 -9.92
N ASP A 16 5.78 30.36 -8.83
CA ASP A 16 6.88 29.40 -8.74
C ASP A 16 6.33 27.99 -8.47
N GLN A 17 5.32 27.90 -7.61
CA GLN A 17 4.59 26.69 -7.28
C GLN A 17 3.89 26.09 -8.51
N LYS A 18 3.32 26.92 -9.38
CA LYS A 18 2.71 26.45 -10.65
C LYS A 18 3.71 25.72 -11.53
N VAL A 19 4.93 26.26 -11.67
CA VAL A 19 5.99 25.63 -12.45
C VAL A 19 6.35 24.25 -11.88
N VAL A 20 6.42 24.13 -10.56
CA VAL A 20 6.69 22.84 -9.90
C VAL A 20 5.52 21.88 -10.06
N HIS A 21 4.29 22.35 -9.86
CA HIS A 21 3.07 21.56 -9.97
C HIS A 21 2.91 20.98 -11.37
N GLU A 22 3.03 21.80 -12.42
CA GLU A 22 2.93 21.37 -13.81
C GLU A 22 4.03 20.37 -14.16
N TYR A 23 5.26 20.61 -13.70
CA TYR A 23 6.37 19.70 -13.90
C TYR A 23 6.10 18.33 -13.28
N LEU A 24 5.75 18.28 -11.99
CA LEU A 24 5.47 17.03 -11.28
C LEU A 24 4.25 16.31 -11.87
N THR A 25 3.18 17.04 -12.17
CA THR A 25 1.96 16.46 -12.76
C THR A 25 2.27 15.74 -14.07
N ARG A 26 3.06 16.37 -14.94
CA ARG A 26 3.45 15.80 -16.23
C ARG A 26 4.35 14.58 -16.06
N GLU A 27 5.43 14.70 -15.29
CA GLU A 27 6.45 13.65 -15.19
C GLU A 27 5.94 12.42 -14.42
N ILE A 28 5.31 12.64 -13.26
CA ILE A 28 4.78 11.55 -12.42
C ILE A 28 3.57 10.89 -13.11
N GLY A 29 2.71 11.68 -13.75
CA GLY A 29 1.59 11.18 -14.52
C GLY A 29 2.02 10.28 -15.68
N GLN A 30 3.03 10.71 -16.45
CA GLN A 30 3.58 9.91 -17.54
C GLN A 30 4.24 8.62 -17.06
N TYR A 31 4.97 8.68 -15.94
CA TYR A 31 5.72 7.54 -15.43
C TYR A 31 4.81 6.48 -14.81
N PHE A 32 3.90 6.86 -13.92
CA PHE A 32 3.05 5.90 -13.21
C PHE A 32 1.73 5.58 -13.90
N GLN A 33 1.30 6.37 -14.89
CA GLN A 33 0.12 6.11 -15.72
C GLN A 33 -1.13 5.74 -14.90
N GLY A 34 -1.36 6.44 -13.79
CA GLY A 34 -2.52 6.20 -12.91
C GLY A 34 -2.42 4.95 -12.03
N THR A 35 -1.26 4.31 -11.90
CA THR A 35 -1.09 3.12 -11.02
C THR A 35 -1.42 3.42 -9.56
N PHE A 36 -1.23 4.68 -9.12
CA PHE A 36 -1.68 5.18 -7.83
C PHE A 36 -2.03 6.68 -7.92
N THR A 37 -2.73 7.17 -6.90
CA THR A 37 -3.18 8.55 -6.81
C THR A 37 -2.07 9.44 -6.26
N PHE A 38 -1.55 10.33 -7.10
CA PHE A 38 -0.59 11.36 -6.72
C PHE A 38 -1.15 12.79 -6.83
N GLN A 39 -2.38 12.90 -7.37
CA GLN A 39 -3.14 14.12 -7.48
C GLN A 39 -4.59 13.83 -7.06
N SER A 40 -5.16 14.67 -6.19
CA SER A 40 -6.55 14.57 -5.76
C SER A 40 -7.50 14.69 -6.97
N PRO A 41 -8.37 13.70 -7.22
CA PRO A 41 -9.34 13.78 -8.31
C PRO A 41 -10.34 14.92 -8.16
N GLU A 42 -10.66 15.31 -6.92
CA GLU A 42 -11.64 16.35 -6.62
C GLU A 42 -11.06 17.76 -6.73
N THR A 43 -9.82 17.94 -6.29
CA THR A 43 -9.23 19.27 -6.11
C THR A 43 -8.06 19.56 -7.03
N GLY A 44 -7.51 18.55 -7.72
CA GLY A 44 -6.29 18.70 -8.52
C GLY A 44 -5.02 18.96 -7.69
N ALA A 45 -5.10 18.98 -6.37
CA ALA A 45 -3.95 19.17 -5.50
C ALA A 45 -3.04 17.93 -5.52
N LEU A 46 -1.72 18.14 -5.54
CA LEU A 46 -0.76 17.04 -5.39
C LEU A 46 -0.86 16.41 -3.99
N VAL A 47 -0.56 15.12 -3.87
CA VAL A 47 -0.54 14.38 -2.59
C VAL A 47 0.79 13.62 -2.41
N GLY A 48 1.01 13.03 -1.24
CA GLY A 48 2.23 12.27 -0.97
C GLY A 48 3.49 13.15 -0.94
N PRO A 49 4.65 12.68 -1.43
CA PRO A 49 5.89 13.45 -1.33
C PRO A 49 5.86 14.73 -2.19
N TYR A 50 4.93 14.81 -3.14
CA TYR A 50 4.84 15.90 -4.11
C TYR A 50 4.32 17.20 -3.51
N THR A 51 3.56 17.16 -2.41
CA THR A 51 3.15 18.37 -1.68
C THR A 51 4.35 19.15 -1.16
N HIS A 52 5.33 18.44 -0.60
CA HIS A 52 6.55 19.02 -0.05
C HIS A 52 7.36 19.80 -1.10
N PHE A 53 7.44 19.28 -2.33
CA PHE A 53 8.21 19.91 -3.40
C PHE A 53 7.65 21.25 -3.85
N LEU A 54 6.36 21.53 -3.64
CA LEU A 54 5.77 22.86 -3.92
C LEU A 54 6.38 23.96 -3.05
N TYR A 55 6.98 23.62 -1.91
CA TYR A 55 7.60 24.58 -1.00
C TYR A 55 9.10 24.74 -1.24
N LEU A 56 9.62 24.16 -2.33
CA LEU A 56 11.04 24.14 -2.65
C LEU A 56 11.28 24.70 -4.07
N PRO A 57 12.50 25.19 -4.35
CA PRO A 57 12.87 25.56 -5.71
C PRO A 57 12.70 24.39 -6.68
N GLN A 58 12.17 24.66 -7.88
CA GLN A 58 11.89 23.65 -8.91
C GLN A 58 13.06 22.69 -9.19
N LYS A 59 14.30 23.17 -9.14
CA LYS A 59 15.51 22.34 -9.33
C LYS A 59 15.61 21.16 -8.37
N ILE A 60 15.05 21.27 -7.16
CA ILE A 60 15.05 20.17 -6.17
C ILE A 60 14.05 19.09 -6.59
N ALA A 61 12.85 19.49 -7.00
CA ALA A 61 11.84 18.58 -7.54
C ALA A 61 12.34 17.89 -8.82
N ALA A 62 12.99 18.65 -9.71
CA ALA A 62 13.57 18.11 -10.94
C ALA A 62 14.68 17.09 -10.64
N GLY A 63 15.58 17.37 -9.70
CA GLY A 63 16.62 16.42 -9.29
C GLY A 63 16.04 15.11 -8.75
N TYR A 64 14.96 15.18 -7.96
CA TYR A 64 14.25 13.99 -7.48
C TYR A 64 13.68 13.15 -8.64
N VAL A 65 12.94 13.78 -9.55
CA VAL A 65 12.31 13.09 -10.69
C VAL A 65 13.36 12.52 -11.64
N ILE A 66 14.36 13.31 -12.03
CA ILE A 66 15.41 12.88 -12.97
C ILE A 66 16.14 11.65 -12.42
N ASN A 67 16.47 11.64 -11.12
CA ASN A 67 17.12 10.49 -10.49
C ASN A 67 16.23 9.24 -10.53
N GLY A 68 14.95 9.37 -10.13
CA GLY A 68 13.99 8.27 -10.18
C GLY A 68 13.81 7.71 -11.59
N THR A 69 13.63 8.58 -12.59
CA THR A 69 13.48 8.18 -14.00
C THR A 69 14.74 7.53 -14.55
N ALA A 70 15.93 8.09 -14.29
CA ALA A 70 17.18 7.50 -14.73
C ALA A 70 17.39 6.11 -14.11
N LEU A 71 17.14 5.97 -12.81
CA LEU A 71 17.26 4.70 -12.11
C LEU A 71 16.27 3.65 -12.65
N SER A 72 15.06 4.06 -13.06
CA SER A 72 14.08 3.16 -13.66
C SER A 72 14.50 2.58 -15.01
N SER A 73 15.44 3.22 -15.71
CA SER A 73 15.91 2.74 -17.03
C SER A 73 16.93 1.60 -16.96
N VAL A 74 17.42 1.22 -15.76
CA VAL A 74 18.45 0.17 -15.61
C VAL A 74 17.86 -1.23 -15.78
N SER A 75 17.95 -1.81 -16.97
CA SER A 75 17.32 -3.09 -17.34
C SER A 75 17.81 -4.30 -16.53
N GLU A 76 19.04 -4.23 -16.04
CA GLU A 76 19.75 -5.31 -15.34
C GLU A 76 19.18 -5.57 -13.96
N PHE A 77 18.37 -4.63 -13.41
CA PHE A 77 17.68 -4.81 -12.15
C PHE A 77 16.17 -5.03 -12.38
N PRO A 78 15.68 -6.28 -12.24
CA PRO A 78 14.31 -6.64 -12.63
C PRO A 78 13.22 -5.89 -11.87
N LEU A 79 12.09 -5.61 -12.53
CA LEU A 79 10.98 -4.84 -11.97
C LEU A 79 10.49 -5.37 -10.62
N LYS A 80 10.31 -6.69 -10.49
CA LYS A 80 9.91 -7.30 -9.20
C LYS A 80 10.95 -7.06 -8.10
N CYS A 81 12.24 -7.15 -8.42
CA CYS A 81 13.32 -6.92 -7.46
C CYS A 81 13.37 -5.45 -7.01
N ARG A 82 13.05 -4.50 -7.90
CA ARG A 82 12.91 -3.08 -7.56
C ARG A 82 11.83 -2.87 -6.50
N GLU A 83 10.63 -3.38 -6.75
CA GLU A 83 9.50 -3.24 -5.82
C GLU A 83 9.77 -3.93 -4.48
N ILE A 84 10.47 -5.06 -4.48
CA ILE A 84 10.93 -5.71 -3.24
C ILE A 84 11.84 -4.79 -2.41
N ALA A 85 12.85 -4.17 -3.06
CA ALA A 85 13.74 -3.25 -2.37
C ALA A 85 12.97 -2.02 -1.86
N ILE A 86 12.04 -1.48 -2.65
CA ILE A 86 11.23 -0.32 -2.29
C ILE A 86 10.33 -0.62 -1.08
N LEU A 87 9.59 -1.72 -1.11
CA LEU A 87 8.71 -2.13 -0.02
C LEU A 87 9.50 -2.42 1.25
N ALA A 88 10.69 -3.04 1.15
CA ALA A 88 11.55 -3.29 2.30
C ALA A 88 12.04 -2.00 2.99
N ILE A 89 12.25 -0.92 2.23
CA ILE A 89 12.65 0.39 2.76
C ILE A 89 11.44 1.17 3.28
N GLY A 90 10.32 1.16 2.55
CA GLY A 90 9.07 1.75 2.99
C GLY A 90 8.59 1.17 4.31
N GLU A 91 8.69 -0.15 4.48
CA GLU A 91 8.40 -0.86 5.74
C GLU A 91 9.36 -0.42 6.85
N HIS A 92 10.67 -0.42 6.59
CA HIS A 92 11.68 -0.04 7.58
C HIS A 92 11.44 1.35 8.17
N TYR A 93 11.02 2.31 7.34
CA TYR A 93 10.73 3.67 7.77
C TYR A 93 9.27 3.89 8.21
N GLY A 94 8.37 2.93 8.01
CA GLY A 94 6.93 3.13 8.22
C GLY A 94 6.34 4.22 7.30
N ALA A 95 6.86 4.36 6.09
CA ALA A 95 6.45 5.39 5.14
C ALA A 95 5.12 5.02 4.46
N LYS A 96 4.01 5.39 5.09
CA LYS A 96 2.67 4.91 4.71
C LYS A 96 2.27 5.20 3.27
N PHE A 97 2.55 6.42 2.78
CA PHE A 97 2.24 6.76 1.40
C PHE A 97 3.08 5.93 0.42
N GLU A 98 4.35 5.68 0.75
CA GLU A 98 5.27 4.88 -0.04
C GLU A 98 4.74 3.45 -0.20
N LEU A 99 4.33 2.84 0.91
CA LEU A 99 3.75 1.51 0.94
C LEU A 99 2.44 1.45 0.13
N TYR A 100 1.56 2.44 0.28
CA TYR A 100 0.34 2.53 -0.54
C TYR A 100 0.65 2.56 -2.04
N SER A 101 1.58 3.41 -2.48
CA SER A 101 1.88 3.56 -3.90
C SER A 101 2.57 2.31 -4.46
N HIS A 102 3.56 1.79 -3.74
CA HIS A 102 4.39 0.69 -4.25
C HIS A 102 3.77 -0.70 -4.05
N VAL A 103 2.81 -0.90 -3.13
CA VAL A 103 1.99 -2.12 -3.14
C VAL A 103 1.21 -2.25 -4.45
N ARG A 104 0.71 -1.14 -5.01
CA ARG A 104 0.00 -1.14 -6.29
C ARG A 104 0.93 -1.42 -7.46
N VAL A 105 2.12 -0.82 -7.46
CA VAL A 105 3.15 -1.08 -8.48
C VAL A 105 3.64 -2.52 -8.39
N ALA A 106 3.91 -3.04 -7.19
CA ALA A 106 4.28 -4.43 -6.92
C ALA A 106 3.28 -5.44 -7.50
N LYS A 107 1.97 -5.22 -7.27
CA LYS A 107 0.91 -6.05 -7.87
C LYS A 107 0.95 -5.98 -9.40
N LYS A 108 1.09 -4.79 -9.97
CA LYS A 108 1.15 -4.57 -11.43
C LYS A 108 2.33 -5.27 -12.09
N VAL A 109 3.49 -5.35 -11.41
CA VAL A 109 4.68 -6.06 -11.93
C VAL A 109 4.70 -7.55 -11.59
N GLY A 110 3.67 -8.07 -10.91
CA GLY A 110 3.43 -9.49 -10.71
C GLY A 110 3.97 -10.08 -9.39
N LEU A 111 4.18 -9.28 -8.34
CA LEU A 111 4.34 -9.84 -6.99
C LEU A 111 3.01 -10.42 -6.52
N SER A 112 3.07 -11.59 -5.88
CA SER A 112 1.89 -12.19 -5.24
C SER A 112 1.49 -11.43 -3.97
N ASN A 113 0.21 -11.51 -3.59
CA ASN A 113 -0.26 -10.94 -2.32
C ASN A 113 0.54 -11.47 -1.13
N ARG A 114 0.85 -12.77 -1.10
CA ARG A 114 1.67 -13.37 -0.05
C ARG A 114 3.06 -12.74 0.06
N GLN A 115 3.74 -12.54 -1.06
CA GLN A 115 5.06 -11.87 -1.06
C GLN A 115 4.94 -10.43 -0.56
N ILE A 116 3.88 -9.71 -0.93
CA ILE A 116 3.65 -8.34 -0.46
C ILE A 116 3.38 -8.32 1.04
N GLU A 117 2.52 -9.21 1.56
CA GLU A 117 2.24 -9.35 2.99
C GLU A 117 3.53 -9.62 3.78
N ASP A 118 4.39 -10.54 3.31
CA ASP A 118 5.67 -10.80 3.95
C ASP A 118 6.54 -9.53 4.00
N LEU A 119 6.65 -8.80 2.89
CA LEU A 119 7.45 -7.57 2.81
C LEU A 119 6.92 -6.47 3.75
N LEU A 120 5.60 -6.32 3.86
CA LEU A 120 4.95 -5.38 4.77
C LEU A 120 5.13 -5.78 6.24
N ALA A 121 5.31 -7.07 6.52
CA ALA A 121 5.66 -7.59 7.84
C ALA A 121 7.18 -7.56 8.13
N GLY A 122 7.99 -6.98 7.23
CA GLY A 122 9.44 -6.95 7.38
C GLY A 122 10.12 -8.31 7.22
N LEU A 123 9.48 -9.24 6.51
CA LEU A 123 9.92 -10.62 6.24
C LEU A 123 10.38 -10.78 4.77
N PRO A 124 11.22 -11.78 4.47
CA PRO A 124 11.59 -12.09 3.08
C PRO A 124 10.38 -12.61 2.29
N PRO A 125 10.30 -12.33 0.97
CA PRO A 125 9.17 -12.75 0.14
C PRO A 125 9.11 -14.29 0.02
N THR A 126 8.06 -14.91 0.57
CA THR A 126 7.87 -16.37 0.51
C THR A 126 7.80 -16.87 -0.92
N GLY A 127 8.54 -17.95 -1.21
CA GLY A 127 8.60 -18.53 -2.56
C GLY A 127 9.31 -17.64 -3.58
N GLY A 128 10.02 -16.60 -3.13
CA GLY A 128 10.79 -15.74 -4.01
C GLY A 128 11.94 -16.46 -4.71
N THR A 129 12.26 -16.00 -5.92
CA THR A 129 13.47 -16.41 -6.64
C THR A 129 14.73 -15.96 -5.91
N GLU A 130 15.90 -16.49 -6.29
CA GLU A 130 17.18 -16.07 -5.73
C GLU A 130 17.42 -14.56 -5.89
N GLN A 131 17.10 -13.98 -7.06
CA GLN A 131 17.18 -12.54 -7.29
C GLN A 131 16.26 -11.74 -6.34
N GLU A 132 15.03 -12.20 -6.14
CA GLU A 132 14.05 -11.55 -5.27
C GLU A 132 14.51 -11.57 -3.79
N LEU A 133 15.03 -12.70 -3.32
CA LEU A 133 15.59 -12.85 -1.98
C LEU A 133 16.83 -11.99 -1.77
N ILE A 134 17.76 -11.98 -2.74
CA ILE A 134 18.97 -11.15 -2.68
C ILE A 134 18.61 -9.67 -2.64
N SER A 135 17.61 -9.23 -3.42
CA SER A 135 17.14 -7.84 -3.40
C SER A 135 16.71 -7.43 -1.99
N TRP A 136 15.88 -8.25 -1.35
CA TRP A 136 15.42 -8.01 0.02
C TRP A 136 16.57 -8.03 1.02
N GLU A 137 17.42 -9.06 1.00
CA GLU A 137 18.54 -9.22 1.95
C GLU A 137 19.52 -8.04 1.89
N VAL A 138 19.90 -7.62 0.69
CA VAL A 138 20.83 -6.50 0.49
C VAL A 138 20.17 -5.19 0.89
N ALA A 139 18.90 -4.96 0.56
CA ALA A 139 18.17 -3.77 0.98
C ALA A 139 18.10 -3.65 2.51
N ARG A 140 17.77 -4.75 3.19
CA ARG A 140 17.73 -4.82 4.67
C ARG A 140 19.10 -4.62 5.30
N ALA A 141 20.14 -5.21 4.72
CA ALA A 141 21.51 -5.06 5.21
C ALA A 141 22.01 -3.62 5.07
N LEU A 142 21.80 -2.99 3.91
CA LEU A 142 22.23 -1.61 3.65
C LEU A 142 21.53 -0.60 4.57
N ILE A 143 20.25 -0.80 4.89
CA ILE A 143 19.52 0.13 5.74
C ILE A 143 19.77 -0.07 7.23
N SER A 144 20.05 -1.31 7.67
CA SER A 144 20.16 -1.65 9.09
C SER A 144 21.59 -1.63 9.62
N ALA A 145 22.59 -1.88 8.77
CA ALA A 145 23.98 -2.00 9.18
C ALA A 145 24.74 -0.67 9.06
N LYS A 146 25.71 -0.46 9.97
CA LYS A 146 26.70 0.59 9.82
C LYS A 146 27.89 0.05 9.02
N GLY A 147 28.30 0.77 7.98
CA GLY A 147 29.47 0.41 7.18
C GLY A 147 29.15 -0.53 6.00
N PRO A 148 30.17 -1.14 5.37
CA PRO A 148 29.99 -1.94 4.17
C PRO A 148 29.24 -3.24 4.47
N ILE A 149 28.42 -3.71 3.50
CA ILE A 149 27.83 -5.04 3.54
C ILE A 149 28.92 -6.13 3.43
N PRO A 150 28.69 -7.35 3.94
CA PRO A 150 29.65 -8.45 3.81
C PRO A 150 30.04 -8.72 2.34
N ALA A 151 31.32 -9.00 2.09
CA ALA A 151 31.84 -9.23 0.74
C ALA A 151 31.11 -10.36 -0.01
N GLU A 152 30.72 -11.42 0.70
CA GLU A 152 29.95 -12.54 0.13
C GLU A 152 28.55 -12.12 -0.31
N MET A 153 27.91 -11.20 0.42
CA MET A 153 26.61 -10.65 0.04
C MET A 153 26.74 -9.78 -1.22
N TRP A 154 27.79 -8.95 -1.30
CA TRP A 154 28.08 -8.19 -2.51
C TRP A 154 28.32 -9.11 -3.71
N LYS A 155 29.10 -10.18 -3.54
CA LYS A 155 29.38 -11.15 -4.62
C LYS A 155 28.11 -11.85 -5.11
N ARG A 156 27.18 -12.19 -4.20
CA ARG A 156 25.86 -12.73 -4.56
C ARG A 156 25.03 -11.72 -5.35
N ALA A 157 24.98 -10.47 -4.92
CA ALA A 157 24.28 -9.41 -5.65
C ALA A 157 24.86 -9.17 -7.05
N GLU A 158 26.17 -9.09 -7.17
CA GLU A 158 26.85 -8.93 -8.46
C GLU A 158 26.65 -10.16 -9.37
N GLY A 159 26.63 -11.37 -8.81
CA GLY A 159 26.31 -12.58 -9.57
C GLY A 159 24.86 -12.63 -10.06
N ALA A 160 23.92 -12.11 -9.26
CA ALA A 160 22.49 -12.12 -9.57
C ALA A 160 22.08 -11.03 -10.58
N PHE A 161 22.72 -9.85 -10.54
CA PHE A 161 22.29 -8.67 -11.28
C PHE A 161 23.37 -8.05 -12.19
N GLY A 162 24.60 -8.59 -12.18
CA GLY A 162 25.76 -7.91 -12.75
C GLY A 162 26.14 -6.66 -11.96
N LYS A 163 27.18 -5.95 -12.43
CA LYS A 163 27.68 -4.74 -11.75
C LYS A 163 26.66 -3.60 -11.78
N GLU A 164 26.01 -3.40 -12.91
CA GLU A 164 25.05 -2.32 -13.12
C GLU A 164 23.78 -2.54 -12.31
N GLY A 165 23.20 -3.74 -12.32
CA GLY A 165 22.01 -4.05 -11.53
C GLY A 165 22.27 -4.04 -10.01
N ALA A 166 23.45 -4.51 -9.57
CA ALA A 166 23.84 -4.39 -8.15
C ALA A 166 24.07 -2.93 -7.74
N GLY A 167 24.61 -2.10 -8.64
CA GLY A 167 24.69 -0.65 -8.45
C GLY A 167 23.31 0.01 -8.37
N ALA A 168 22.38 -0.39 -9.25
CA ALA A 168 21.01 0.09 -9.21
C ALA A 168 20.31 -0.25 -7.90
N LEU A 169 20.49 -1.48 -7.38
CA LEU A 169 19.94 -1.86 -6.07
C LEU A 169 20.40 -0.92 -4.94
N ILE A 170 21.68 -0.52 -4.90
CA ILE A 170 22.18 0.48 -3.94
C ILE A 170 21.44 1.81 -4.12
N HIS A 171 21.27 2.26 -5.37
CA HIS A 171 20.56 3.50 -5.66
C HIS A 171 19.08 3.43 -5.30
N PHE A 172 18.39 2.31 -5.51
CA PHE A 172 17.01 2.10 -5.09
C PHE A 172 16.90 2.20 -3.57
N VAL A 173 17.79 1.53 -2.83
CA VAL A 173 17.79 1.61 -1.37
C VAL A 173 17.97 3.05 -0.88
N GLY A 174 18.98 3.75 -1.39
CA GLY A 174 19.25 5.14 -0.98
C GLY A 174 18.16 6.13 -1.41
N PHE A 175 17.64 6.00 -2.63
CA PHE A 175 16.60 6.88 -3.16
C PHE A 175 15.30 6.72 -2.38
N TYR A 176 14.86 5.48 -2.12
CA TYR A 176 13.62 5.24 -1.40
C TYR A 176 13.75 5.46 0.12
N ALA A 177 14.96 5.39 0.68
CA ALA A 177 15.23 5.90 2.02
C ALA A 177 15.04 7.42 2.07
N TYR A 178 15.59 8.15 1.08
CA TYR A 178 15.38 9.59 0.93
C TYR A 178 13.89 9.94 0.75
N THR A 179 13.16 9.23 -0.10
CA THR A 179 11.71 9.42 -0.29
C THR A 179 10.93 9.15 1.00
N SER A 180 11.25 8.06 1.70
CA SER A 180 10.62 7.72 2.98
C SER A 180 10.88 8.77 4.06
N ILE A 181 12.11 9.32 4.11
CA ILE A 181 12.46 10.42 5.01
C ILE A 181 11.67 11.69 4.66
N ILE A 182 11.51 12.02 3.37
CA ILE A 182 10.66 13.15 2.95
C ILE A 182 9.23 12.94 3.44
N LEU A 183 8.66 11.75 3.17
CA LEU A 183 7.28 11.43 3.55
C LEU A 183 7.03 11.56 5.05
N ASN A 184 7.91 10.98 5.86
CA ASN A 184 7.80 11.02 7.32
C ASN A 184 8.11 12.42 7.88
N GLY A 185 9.14 13.10 7.34
CA GLY A 185 9.49 14.46 7.71
C GLY A 185 8.39 15.46 7.37
N ALA A 186 7.67 15.23 6.27
CA ALA A 186 6.51 16.00 5.87
C ALA A 186 5.23 15.60 6.61
N ASP A 187 5.18 14.50 7.36
CA ASP A 187 3.93 14.02 7.99
C ASP A 187 2.85 13.64 6.96
N ASN A 188 3.28 13.08 5.83
CA ASN A 188 2.37 12.69 4.74
C ASN A 188 1.64 11.38 5.08
N HIS A 189 0.46 11.51 5.69
CA HIS A 189 -0.43 10.40 5.97
C HIS A 189 -1.64 10.37 5.03
N ILE A 190 -2.00 9.15 4.60
CA ILE A 190 -3.25 8.87 3.92
C ILE A 190 -4.34 8.86 5.00
N ASN A 191 -5.14 9.92 5.02
CA ASN A 191 -6.41 10.00 5.74
C ASN A 191 -6.41 10.09 7.30
N LYS A 192 -6.04 11.27 7.84
CA LYS A 192 -6.20 11.57 9.29
C LYS A 192 -7.67 11.81 9.71
N ASN A 193 -8.47 12.41 8.83
CA ASN A 193 -9.83 12.87 9.17
C ASN A 193 -10.87 11.72 9.23
N LEU A 194 -10.70 10.66 8.44
CA LEU A 194 -11.59 9.50 8.46
C LEU A 194 -11.39 8.65 9.72
N ASN A 195 -10.15 8.50 10.18
CA ASN A 195 -9.82 7.79 11.41
C ASN A 195 -10.50 8.42 12.64
N GLU A 196 -10.47 9.75 12.76
CA GLU A 196 -11.10 10.46 13.89
C GLU A 196 -12.63 10.30 13.94
N SER A 197 -13.28 10.21 12.77
CA SER A 197 -14.74 10.04 12.67
C SER A 197 -15.16 8.60 13.02
N LEU A 198 -14.36 7.61 12.61
CA LEU A 198 -14.63 6.19 12.86
C LEU A 198 -14.31 5.76 14.30
N THR A 199 -13.29 6.32 14.94
CA THR A 199 -13.02 6.07 16.37
C THR A 199 -14.19 6.51 17.25
N LYS A 200 -14.92 7.55 16.86
CA LYS A 200 -16.15 7.99 17.55
C LYS A 200 -17.33 7.04 17.28
N ALA A 201 -17.39 6.46 16.09
CA ALA A 201 -18.44 5.56 15.65
C ALA A 201 -18.40 4.18 16.31
N ILE A 202 -17.21 3.64 16.59
CA ILE A 202 -17.01 2.26 17.05
C ILE A 202 -15.96 2.22 18.17
N PRO A 203 -16.34 2.61 19.40
CA PRO A 203 -15.38 2.81 20.49
C PRO A 203 -14.75 1.51 21.02
N PHE A 204 -15.30 0.34 20.68
CA PHE A 204 -14.80 -0.97 21.12
C PHE A 204 -13.86 -1.64 20.12
N ALA A 205 -13.80 -1.18 18.87
CA ALA A 205 -12.90 -1.71 17.86
C ALA A 205 -11.59 -0.91 17.87
N SER A 206 -10.46 -1.60 17.98
CA SER A 206 -9.17 -0.97 17.74
C SER A 206 -9.00 -0.78 16.23
N ILE A 207 -9.10 0.46 15.75
CA ILE A 207 -8.78 0.79 14.37
C ILE A 207 -7.26 0.67 14.21
N VAL A 208 -6.84 -0.28 13.39
CA VAL A 208 -5.44 -0.44 12.97
C VAL A 208 -5.33 -0.04 11.51
N GLU A 209 -4.15 0.39 11.10
CA GLU A 209 -3.87 0.59 9.67
C GLU A 209 -3.70 -0.77 8.99
N TYR A 210 -4.19 -0.87 7.75
CA TYR A 210 -4.24 -2.07 6.92
C TYR A 210 -2.99 -2.96 7.02
N ASP A 211 -3.18 -4.20 7.49
CA ASP A 211 -2.12 -5.22 7.67
C ASP A 211 -2.26 -6.42 6.72
N GLY A 212 -3.26 -6.41 5.83
CA GLY A 212 -3.38 -7.36 4.70
C GLY A 212 -4.10 -8.68 4.98
N VAL A 213 -4.90 -8.82 6.04
CA VAL A 213 -5.59 -10.09 6.38
C VAL A 213 -7.12 -10.00 6.24
N ALA A 214 -7.70 -10.94 5.48
CA ALA A 214 -9.11 -11.33 5.35
C ALA A 214 -10.18 -10.21 5.18
N ASP A 215 -10.75 -10.11 3.97
CA ASP A 215 -11.75 -9.09 3.62
C ASP A 215 -13.20 -9.55 3.84
N PHE A 216 -14.03 -8.67 4.39
CA PHE A 216 -15.47 -8.63 4.10
C PHE A 216 -15.81 -7.27 3.48
N TYR A 217 -16.59 -7.28 2.41
CA TYR A 217 -16.81 -6.10 1.55
C TYR A 217 -18.09 -5.36 1.93
N VAL A 218 -18.01 -4.03 2.03
CA VAL A 218 -19.19 -3.18 2.07
C VAL A 218 -19.06 -2.05 1.04
N ARG A 219 -20.01 -1.96 0.11
CA ARG A 219 -19.95 -1.06 -1.06
C ARG A 219 -19.99 0.43 -0.69
N LYS A 220 -20.67 0.81 0.38
CA LYS A 220 -20.75 2.18 0.88
C LYS A 220 -20.63 2.16 2.38
N LEU A 221 -19.63 2.86 2.90
CA LEU A 221 -19.40 2.98 4.33
C LEU A 221 -20.59 3.63 5.04
N ASP A 222 -21.30 4.55 4.40
CA ASP A 222 -22.52 5.16 4.94
C ASP A 222 -23.66 4.16 5.09
N ASP A 223 -23.82 3.23 4.14
CA ASP A 223 -24.85 2.19 4.22
C ASP A 223 -24.51 1.17 5.30
N TRP A 224 -23.22 0.83 5.46
CA TRP A 224 -22.76 0.03 6.57
C TRP A 224 -22.99 0.73 7.90
N THR A 225 -22.54 1.97 8.03
CA THR A 225 -22.66 2.79 9.25
C THR A 225 -24.13 2.92 9.65
N ARG A 226 -25.03 3.10 8.70
CA ARG A 226 -26.48 3.09 8.93
C ARG A 226 -26.98 1.73 9.43
N ALA A 227 -26.49 0.64 8.86
CA ALA A 227 -26.83 -0.70 9.33
C ALA A 227 -26.33 -0.98 10.76
N VAL A 228 -25.10 -0.60 11.12
CA VAL A 228 -24.55 -0.79 12.47
C VAL A 228 -24.95 0.29 13.49
N MET A 229 -25.56 1.41 13.09
CA MET A 229 -25.97 2.47 14.02
C MET A 229 -27.47 2.73 14.08
N GLU A 230 -28.21 2.47 12.99
CA GLU A 230 -29.62 2.88 12.85
C GLU A 230 -30.56 1.71 12.58
N ASP A 231 -30.07 0.56 12.08
CA ASP A 231 -30.92 -0.62 11.85
C ASP A 231 -31.11 -1.42 13.14
N LYS A 232 -32.32 -1.29 13.71
CA LYS A 232 -32.70 -1.93 14.96
C LYS A 232 -32.73 -3.46 14.87
N TYR A 233 -33.11 -4.04 13.72
CA TYR A 233 -33.11 -5.50 13.56
C TYR A 233 -31.67 -6.03 13.53
N TYR A 234 -30.78 -5.33 12.83
CA TYR A 234 -29.36 -5.68 12.80
C TYR A 234 -28.75 -5.65 14.21
N MET A 235 -29.01 -4.59 14.98
CA MET A 235 -28.46 -4.41 16.32
C MET A 235 -29.07 -5.32 17.39
N ASP A 236 -30.38 -5.58 17.32
CA ASP A 236 -31.09 -6.33 18.37
C ASP A 236 -31.07 -7.85 18.14
N GLU A 237 -30.94 -8.31 16.89
CA GLU A 237 -31.05 -9.75 16.55
C GLU A 237 -29.72 -10.31 16.02
N LEU A 238 -29.04 -9.62 15.09
CA LEU A 238 -27.86 -10.18 14.41
C LEU A 238 -26.56 -9.97 15.21
N VAL A 239 -26.38 -8.81 15.85
CA VAL A 239 -25.17 -8.50 16.63
C VAL A 239 -25.02 -9.41 17.86
N PRO A 240 -26.06 -9.70 18.66
CA PRO A 240 -25.94 -10.61 19.80
C PRO A 240 -25.47 -12.01 19.40
N ASP A 241 -26.00 -12.55 18.29
CA ASP A 241 -25.56 -13.83 17.75
C ASP A 241 -24.12 -13.73 17.21
N ALA A 242 -23.78 -12.67 16.47
CA ALA A 242 -22.43 -12.48 15.97
C ALA A 242 -21.39 -12.45 17.10
N LEU A 243 -21.67 -11.74 18.20
CA LEU A 243 -20.81 -11.64 19.39
C LEU A 243 -20.57 -12.98 20.10
N ILE A 244 -21.47 -13.97 19.94
CA ILE A 244 -21.29 -15.33 20.48
C ILE A 244 -20.26 -16.12 19.65
N PHE A 245 -20.19 -15.86 18.34
CA PHE A 245 -19.37 -16.65 17.40
C PHE A 245 -18.10 -15.94 16.94
N GLY A 246 -17.95 -14.63 17.19
CA GLY A 246 -16.81 -13.82 16.78
C GLY A 246 -16.00 -13.28 17.96
N ASP A 247 -14.66 -13.33 17.85
CA ASP A 247 -13.77 -12.60 18.77
C ASP A 247 -13.65 -11.14 18.32
N PHE A 248 -14.51 -10.28 18.84
CA PHE A 248 -14.51 -8.84 18.53
C PHE A 248 -13.46 -8.05 19.30
N ALA A 249 -12.87 -8.60 20.36
CA ALA A 249 -11.74 -7.97 21.04
C ALA A 249 -10.46 -8.07 20.19
N GLY A 250 -10.35 -9.11 19.37
CA GLY A 250 -9.32 -9.29 18.34
C GLY A 250 -9.64 -8.64 16.98
N ALA A 251 -10.90 -8.24 16.74
CA ALA A 251 -11.32 -7.73 15.44
C ALA A 251 -10.56 -6.45 15.04
N ARG A 252 -10.22 -6.38 13.75
CA ARG A 252 -9.55 -5.26 13.10
C ARG A 252 -10.45 -4.76 11.96
N VAL A 253 -10.66 -3.46 11.87
CA VAL A 253 -11.43 -2.83 10.80
C VAL A 253 -10.49 -1.99 9.96
N THR A 254 -10.38 -2.34 8.68
CA THR A 254 -9.67 -1.53 7.69
C THR A 254 -10.68 -0.68 6.93
N VAL A 255 -10.39 0.62 6.76
CA VAL A 255 -11.17 1.49 5.89
C VAL A 255 -10.28 2.07 4.80
N GLY A 256 -10.64 1.81 3.55
CA GLY A 256 -10.01 2.38 2.36
C GLY A 256 -11.05 2.98 1.43
N GLU A 257 -10.66 3.98 0.66
CA GLU A 257 -11.45 4.44 -0.48
C GLU A 257 -11.17 3.50 -1.66
N GLU A 258 -12.20 2.84 -2.18
CA GLU A 258 -12.04 2.01 -3.38
C GLU A 258 -11.90 2.94 -4.59
N TYR A 259 -10.74 2.83 -5.26
CA TYR A 259 -10.52 3.47 -6.55
C TYR A 259 -11.06 2.55 -7.63
N VAL A 260 -11.78 3.14 -8.56
CA VAL A 260 -12.27 2.47 -9.76
C VAL A 260 -11.09 1.90 -10.55
N VAL A 261 -11.15 0.60 -10.87
CA VAL A 261 -10.19 0.00 -11.81
C VAL A 261 -10.49 0.54 -13.20
N ILE A 262 -9.52 1.22 -13.81
CA ILE A 262 -9.58 1.64 -15.20
C ILE A 262 -8.77 0.64 -16.02
N ASP A 263 -9.43 -0.10 -16.90
CA ASP A 263 -8.80 -0.97 -17.89
C ASP A 263 -9.09 -0.42 -19.29
N ASP A 264 -8.03 -0.19 -20.07
CA ASP A 264 -8.08 0.44 -21.39
C ASP A 264 -8.97 1.72 -21.46
N GLY A 265 -8.87 2.58 -20.44
CA GLY A 265 -9.64 3.83 -20.35
C GLY A 265 -11.12 3.65 -19.97
N ARG A 266 -11.55 2.46 -19.55
CA ARG A 266 -12.91 2.18 -19.07
C ARG A 266 -12.94 1.80 -17.60
N ILE A 267 -13.90 2.39 -16.90
CA ILE A 267 -14.25 2.05 -15.52
C ILE A 267 -14.81 0.62 -15.49
N ILE A 268 -14.12 -0.30 -14.83
CA ILE A 268 -14.64 -1.65 -14.55
C ILE A 268 -15.69 -1.51 -13.45
N GLN A 269 -16.95 -1.82 -13.79
CA GLN A 269 -18.09 -1.69 -12.87
C GLN A 269 -18.40 -2.96 -12.06
N GLU A 270 -17.82 -4.11 -12.43
CA GLU A 270 -18.09 -5.38 -11.76
C GLU A 270 -16.79 -6.13 -11.42
N HIS A 271 -16.48 -6.24 -10.12
CA HIS A 271 -15.55 -7.26 -9.62
C HIS A 271 -16.27 -8.61 -9.61
N VAL A 272 -16.15 -9.38 -10.70
CA VAL A 272 -16.69 -10.75 -10.73
C VAL A 272 -15.72 -11.69 -10.04
N HIS A 273 -15.83 -11.83 -8.72
CA HIS A 273 -15.42 -13.05 -8.06
C HIS A 273 -16.51 -14.09 -8.29
N GLN A 274 -16.40 -14.89 -9.35
CA GLN A 274 -17.19 -16.11 -9.48
C GLN A 274 -16.64 -17.15 -8.49
N TYR A 275 -17.25 -17.22 -7.30
CA TYR A 275 -17.11 -18.35 -6.40
C TYR A 275 -18.07 -19.45 -6.88
N GLU A 276 -17.55 -20.46 -7.57
CA GLU A 276 -18.30 -21.70 -7.77
C GLU A 276 -18.32 -22.47 -6.45
N ARG A 277 -19.53 -22.68 -5.89
CA ARG A 277 -19.71 -23.58 -4.74
C ARG A 277 -19.20 -24.97 -5.12
N PRO A 278 -18.27 -25.58 -4.38
CA PRO A 278 -17.97 -26.99 -4.53
C PRO A 278 -19.26 -27.78 -4.27
N SER A 279 -19.68 -28.60 -5.23
CA SER A 279 -20.79 -29.53 -5.03
C SER A 279 -20.47 -30.44 -3.86
N HIS A 280 -21.31 -30.40 -2.82
CA HIS A 280 -21.19 -31.29 -1.68
C HIS A 280 -21.30 -32.75 -2.15
N ALA A 281 -20.25 -33.53 -1.89
CA ALA A 281 -20.31 -34.98 -1.97
C ALA A 281 -21.32 -35.50 -0.93
N PRO A 282 -22.27 -36.38 -1.30
CA PRO A 282 -23.22 -36.94 -0.35
C PRO A 282 -22.54 -38.03 0.46
N GLY A 283 -22.47 -37.86 1.78
CA GLY A 283 -22.04 -38.92 2.67
C GLY A 283 -21.55 -38.41 4.01
N LEU A 284 -22.47 -38.32 4.97
CA LEU A 284 -22.39 -38.93 6.30
C LEU A 284 -23.53 -38.35 7.15
N SER A 285 -24.67 -39.03 7.06
CA SER A 285 -25.74 -38.99 8.06
C SER A 285 -25.24 -39.55 9.39
N GLN A 286 -25.42 -38.83 10.49
CA GLN A 286 -25.79 -39.42 11.80
C GLN A 286 -26.59 -38.39 12.62
N GLU A 287 -27.92 -38.58 12.67
CA GLU A 287 -28.76 -38.04 13.75
C GLU A 287 -28.45 -38.79 15.06
N PRO A 288 -28.49 -38.14 16.23
CA PRO A 288 -28.51 -38.85 17.50
C PRO A 288 -29.91 -39.42 17.78
N PRO A 289 -30.02 -40.59 18.43
CA PRO A 289 -31.29 -41.28 18.61
C PRO A 289 -32.16 -40.61 19.68
N SER A 290 -33.45 -40.51 19.38
CA SER A 290 -34.50 -40.18 20.34
C SER A 290 -34.65 -41.28 21.39
N GLN A 291 -34.57 -40.92 22.67
CA GLN A 291 -35.05 -41.76 23.77
C GLN A 291 -36.27 -41.10 24.40
N THR A 292 -37.43 -41.71 24.16
CA THR A 292 -38.65 -41.56 24.96
C THR A 292 -38.53 -42.37 26.24
N VAL A 293 -38.84 -41.77 27.40
CA VAL A 293 -39.37 -42.50 28.58
C VAL A 293 -40.28 -41.57 29.38
N GLY A 294 -41.51 -42.03 29.65
CA GLY A 294 -42.31 -41.65 30.82
C GLY A 294 -43.42 -40.64 30.61
#